data_AF-A0A9D4T9Q7-F1
#
_entry.id   AF-A0A9D4T9Q7-F1
#
_cell.length_a   1.000
_cell.length_b   1.000
_cell.length_c   1.000
_cell.angle_alpha   90.00
_cell.angle_beta   90.00
_cell.angle_gamma   90.00
#
_symmetry.space_group_name_H-M   'P 1'
#
loop_
_entity.id
_entity.type
_entity.pdbx_description
1 polymer ?
#
loop_
_entity_poly.entity_id
_entity_poly.type
_entity_poly.pdbx_seq_one_letter_code
_entity_poly.pdbx_strand_id
1 'polypeptide(L)'
;MNEARTLNHKEVVEEDRKAKLPANCENKQKWAQYKLEEEQKYEEAAKRGEDYSRIKLLSVSADEAERFDRKKKRKNPDVGFSDYEAATVRQYQRLVKQIKPDFEQYERKKEELGDAMFPTRDTIIHGLHKDSKEDIDRLVDDIEKQIEKRNKYSRRRRFNDDEDIDYINERNMKFNKKLDRFYGKYTAEIKQNLERGTAV
;
A
#
# COMPACT_ATOMS: atom_id res chain seq x y z
N MET A 1 5.63 -42.02 -35.78
CA MET A 1 6.83 -41.99 -34.90
C MET A 1 7.42 -40.59 -34.66
N ASN A 2 7.32 -39.63 -35.60
CA ASN A 2 7.93 -38.30 -35.42
C ASN A 2 7.06 -37.27 -34.67
N GLU A 3 5.75 -37.50 -34.55
CA GLU A 3 4.82 -36.58 -33.87
C GLU A 3 5.02 -36.54 -32.36
N ALA A 4 5.30 -37.69 -31.73
CA ALA A 4 5.61 -37.73 -30.29
C ALA A 4 6.87 -36.93 -29.95
N ARG A 5 7.90 -37.00 -30.80
CA ARG A 5 9.15 -36.25 -30.62
C ARG A 5 8.94 -34.74 -30.78
N THR A 6 8.11 -34.32 -31.73
CA THR A 6 7.81 -32.88 -31.93
C THR A 6 6.92 -32.33 -30.83
N LEU A 7 5.96 -33.11 -30.32
CA LEU A 7 5.13 -32.74 -29.17
C LEU A 7 5.97 -32.59 -27.91
N ASN A 8 6.82 -33.57 -27.59
CA ASN A 8 7.72 -33.50 -26.43
C ASN A 8 8.66 -32.29 -26.52
N HIS A 9 9.21 -32.01 -27.71
CA HIS A 9 10.06 -30.83 -27.88
C HIS A 9 9.30 -29.52 -27.67
N LYS A 10 8.07 -29.40 -28.18
CA LYS A 10 7.20 -28.24 -27.94
C LYS A 10 6.88 -28.06 -26.46
N GLU A 11 6.58 -29.15 -25.76
CA GLU A 11 6.30 -29.12 -24.32
C GLU A 11 7.52 -28.65 -23.52
N VAL A 12 8.72 -29.19 -23.79
CA VAL A 12 9.97 -28.76 -23.14
C VAL A 12 10.27 -27.27 -23.41
N VAL A 13 10.04 -26.79 -24.63
CA VAL A 13 10.24 -25.38 -24.99
C VAL A 13 9.21 -24.49 -24.28
N GLU A 14 7.96 -24.91 -24.17
CA GLU A 14 6.92 -24.17 -23.44
C GLU A 14 7.16 -24.16 -21.91
N GLU A 15 7.69 -25.24 -21.34
CA GLU A 15 8.11 -25.29 -19.94
C GLU A 15 9.29 -24.33 -19.66
N ASP A 16 10.32 -24.34 -20.51
CA ASP A 16 11.46 -23.41 -20.39
C ASP A 16 11.00 -21.95 -20.57
N ARG A 17 10.07 -21.69 -21.49
CA ARG A 17 9.43 -20.39 -21.64
C ARG A 17 8.67 -19.99 -20.37
N LYS A 18 7.86 -20.87 -19.78
CA LYS A 18 7.14 -20.60 -18.52
C LYS A 18 8.09 -20.33 -17.36
N ALA A 19 9.19 -21.07 -17.27
CA ALA A 19 10.21 -20.87 -16.24
C ALA A 19 10.92 -19.50 -16.36
N LYS A 20 11.09 -19.00 -17.59
CA LYS A 20 11.66 -17.67 -17.87
C LYS A 20 10.68 -16.51 -17.70
N LEU A 21 9.38 -16.77 -17.61
CA LEU A 21 8.38 -15.72 -17.40
C LEU A 21 8.41 -15.24 -15.94
N PRO A 22 8.21 -13.93 -15.71
CA PRO A 22 8.01 -13.42 -14.35
C PRO A 22 6.80 -14.08 -13.69
N ALA A 23 6.89 -14.39 -12.39
CA ALA A 23 5.82 -15.05 -11.63
C ALA A 23 4.44 -14.37 -11.72
N ASN A 24 4.39 -13.08 -12.06
CA ASN A 24 3.15 -12.29 -12.21
C ASN A 24 2.63 -12.22 -13.66
N CYS A 25 3.26 -12.88 -14.63
CA CYS A 25 2.93 -12.75 -16.05
C CYS A 25 1.53 -13.28 -16.38
N GLU A 26 1.18 -14.46 -15.88
CA GLU A 26 -0.14 -15.06 -16.12
C GLU A 26 -1.28 -14.20 -15.56
N ASN A 27 -1.08 -13.65 -14.36
CA ASN A 27 -2.04 -12.71 -13.79
C ASN A 27 -2.17 -11.47 -14.67
N LYS A 28 -1.05 -10.91 -15.16
CA LYS A 28 -1.08 -9.75 -16.07
C LYS A 28 -1.83 -10.06 -17.37
N GLN A 29 -1.66 -11.26 -17.93
CA GLN A 29 -2.38 -11.72 -19.13
C GLN A 29 -3.88 -11.88 -18.85
N LYS A 30 -4.26 -12.53 -17.75
CA LYS A 30 -5.66 -12.67 -17.33
C LYS A 30 -6.33 -11.31 -17.13
N TRP A 31 -5.63 -10.36 -16.51
CA TRP A 31 -6.11 -8.98 -16.34
C TRP A 31 -6.28 -8.26 -17.68
N ALA A 32 -5.36 -8.44 -18.64
CA ALA A 32 -5.46 -7.86 -19.98
C ALA A 32 -6.64 -8.46 -20.77
N GLN A 33 -6.82 -9.79 -20.70
CA GLN A 33 -7.96 -10.48 -21.31
C GLN A 33 -9.29 -10.03 -20.72
N TYR A 34 -9.39 -9.97 -19.38
CA TYR A 34 -10.56 -9.44 -18.69
C TYR A 34 -10.90 -8.00 -19.12
N LYS A 35 -9.88 -7.15 -19.33
CA LYS A 35 -10.09 -5.78 -19.80
C LYS A 35 -10.61 -5.71 -21.23
N LEU A 36 -10.04 -6.52 -22.11
CA LEU A 36 -10.52 -6.65 -23.49
C LEU A 36 -11.98 -7.13 -23.52
N GLU A 37 -12.32 -8.14 -22.73
CA GLU A 37 -13.70 -8.65 -22.62
C GLU A 37 -14.67 -7.61 -22.03
N GLU A 38 -14.24 -6.82 -21.04
CA GLU A 38 -15.05 -5.71 -20.51
C GLU A 38 -15.33 -4.65 -21.59
N GLU A 39 -14.31 -4.29 -22.38
CA GLU A 39 -14.44 -3.32 -23.47
C GLU A 39 -15.38 -3.83 -24.56
N GLN A 40 -15.24 -5.10 -24.96
CA GLN A 40 -16.15 -5.74 -25.93
C GLN A 40 -17.60 -5.71 -25.45
N LYS A 41 -17.87 -6.07 -24.19
CA LYS A 41 -19.22 -6.05 -23.63
C LYS A 41 -19.78 -4.63 -23.52
N TYR A 42 -18.93 -3.64 -23.25
CA TYR A 42 -19.31 -2.24 -23.26
C TYR A 42 -19.72 -1.77 -24.66
N GLU A 43 -18.94 -2.12 -25.68
CA GLU A 43 -19.27 -1.83 -27.08
C GLU A 43 -20.56 -2.53 -27.54
N GLU A 44 -20.78 -3.78 -27.16
CA GLU A 44 -22.01 -4.53 -27.46
C GLU A 44 -23.25 -3.92 -26.77
N ALA A 45 -23.12 -3.47 -25.53
CA ALA A 45 -24.18 -2.75 -24.82
C ALA A 45 -24.46 -1.40 -25.48
N ALA A 46 -23.41 -0.64 -25.85
CA ALA A 46 -23.55 0.63 -26.56
C ALA A 46 -24.24 0.47 -27.92
N LYS A 47 -23.92 -0.59 -28.69
CA LYS A 47 -24.60 -0.92 -29.95
C LYS A 47 -26.09 -1.26 -29.75
N ARG A 48 -26.45 -1.85 -28.61
CA ARG A 48 -27.84 -2.12 -28.22
C ARG A 48 -28.56 -0.90 -27.63
N GLY A 49 -27.84 0.20 -27.37
CA GLY A 49 -28.38 1.39 -26.71
C GLY A 49 -28.60 1.23 -25.21
N GLU A 50 -27.99 0.21 -24.57
CA GLU A 50 -28.12 -0.06 -23.15
C GLU A 50 -26.88 0.42 -22.38
N ASP A 51 -27.09 0.83 -21.12
CA ASP A 51 -25.99 1.20 -20.22
C ASP A 51 -25.38 -0.05 -19.58
N TYR A 52 -24.16 -0.40 -20.01
CA TYR A 52 -23.40 -1.54 -19.49
C TYR A 52 -23.20 -1.50 -17.98
N SER A 53 -23.06 -0.32 -17.39
CA SER A 53 -22.84 -0.18 -15.95
C SER A 53 -24.06 -0.68 -15.14
N ARG A 54 -25.27 -0.42 -15.65
CA ARG A 54 -26.53 -0.90 -15.05
C ARG A 54 -26.71 -2.41 -15.23
N ILE A 55 -26.41 -2.95 -16.42
CA ILE A 55 -26.44 -4.40 -16.68
C ILE A 55 -25.48 -5.13 -15.74
N LYS A 56 -24.28 -4.60 -15.57
CA LYS A 56 -23.29 -5.16 -14.65
C LYS A 56 -23.82 -5.18 -13.22
N LEU A 57 -24.44 -4.11 -12.74
CA LEU A 57 -25.03 -4.06 -11.40
C LEU A 57 -26.16 -5.06 -11.19
N LEU A 58 -26.97 -5.37 -12.22
CA LEU A 58 -28.02 -6.39 -12.17
C LEU A 58 -27.46 -7.80 -11.93
N SER A 59 -26.23 -8.07 -12.40
CA SER A 59 -25.56 -9.36 -12.21
C SER A 59 -24.88 -9.54 -10.84
N VAL A 60 -24.75 -8.46 -10.05
CA VAL A 60 -24.10 -8.50 -8.74
C VAL A 60 -25.08 -9.02 -7.68
N SER A 61 -24.72 -10.11 -7.00
CA SER A 61 -25.53 -10.66 -5.90
C SER A 61 -25.48 -9.77 -4.65
N ALA A 62 -26.49 -9.90 -3.77
CA ALA A 62 -26.54 -9.14 -2.51
C ALA A 62 -25.29 -9.38 -1.62
N ASP A 63 -24.82 -10.63 -1.54
CA ASP A 63 -23.61 -10.99 -0.80
C ASP A 63 -22.34 -10.35 -1.40
N GLU A 64 -22.26 -10.28 -2.73
CA GLU A 64 -21.14 -9.61 -3.40
C GLU A 64 -21.17 -8.10 -3.16
N ALA A 65 -22.35 -7.47 -3.27
CA ALA A 65 -22.53 -6.05 -2.96
C ALA A 65 -22.12 -5.73 -1.51
N GLU A 66 -22.54 -6.54 -0.53
CA GLU A 66 -22.17 -6.35 0.87
C GLU A 66 -20.65 -6.49 1.08
N ARG A 67 -20.01 -7.47 0.44
CA ARG A 67 -18.54 -7.62 0.47
C ARG A 67 -17.85 -6.39 -0.13
N PHE A 68 -18.35 -5.85 -1.24
CA PHE A 68 -17.81 -4.65 -1.85
C PHE A 68 -17.94 -3.44 -0.92
N ASP A 69 -19.08 -3.27 -0.27
CA ASP A 69 -19.32 -2.16 0.66
C ASP A 69 -18.49 -2.29 1.94
N ARG A 70 -18.31 -3.51 2.46
CA ARG A 70 -17.40 -3.77 3.59
C ARG A 70 -15.95 -3.44 3.25
N LYS A 71 -15.51 -3.70 2.02
CA LYS A 71 -14.17 -3.30 1.53
C LYS A 71 -14.05 -1.78 1.40
N LYS A 72 -15.09 -1.08 0.93
CA LYS A 72 -15.12 0.40 0.85
C LYS A 72 -15.05 1.06 2.24
N LYS A 73 -15.75 0.51 3.24
CA LYS A 73 -15.79 1.03 4.62
C LYS A 73 -14.46 0.95 5.37
N ARG A 74 -13.52 0.09 4.94
CA ARG A 74 -12.21 -0.11 5.61
C ARG A 74 -11.11 0.84 5.14
N LYS A 75 -11.44 1.96 4.48
CA LYS A 75 -10.45 2.90 3.98
C LYS A 75 -10.10 3.93 5.06
N ASN A 76 -8.82 3.98 5.44
CA ASN A 76 -8.25 5.08 6.22
C ASN A 76 -7.24 5.83 5.33
N PRO A 77 -7.71 6.71 4.43
CA PRO A 77 -6.81 7.46 3.55
C PRO A 77 -5.88 8.36 4.37
N ASP A 78 -4.71 8.66 3.82
CA ASP A 78 -3.81 9.67 4.38
C ASP A 78 -4.29 11.05 3.93
N VAL A 79 -4.66 11.91 4.88
CA VAL A 79 -5.17 13.26 4.63
C VAL A 79 -4.04 14.28 4.48
N GLY A 80 -2.79 13.86 4.66
CA GLY A 80 -1.63 14.72 4.69
C GLY A 80 -1.22 15.07 6.12
N PHE A 81 -0.03 15.66 6.24
CA PHE A 81 0.52 16.09 7.52
C PHE A 81 -0.15 17.40 7.97
N SER A 82 -0.86 17.37 9.09
CA SER A 82 -1.32 18.56 9.81
C SER A 82 -0.37 18.88 10.96
N ASP A 83 -0.45 18.10 12.03
CA ASP A 83 0.31 18.26 13.27
C ASP A 83 0.99 16.96 13.69
N TYR A 84 2.05 17.11 14.49
CA TYR A 84 2.73 15.95 15.07
C TYR A 84 1.81 15.13 15.99
N GLU A 85 0.94 15.77 16.77
CA GLU A 85 -0.02 15.06 17.64
C GLU A 85 -1.03 14.21 16.85
N ALA A 86 -1.57 14.75 15.75
CA ALA A 86 -2.46 13.98 14.89
C ALA A 86 -1.75 12.76 14.28
N ALA A 87 -0.48 12.93 13.88
CA ALA A 87 0.34 11.84 13.37
C ALA A 87 0.65 10.78 14.44
N THR A 88 0.97 11.19 15.68
CA THR A 88 1.22 10.24 16.78
C THR A 88 -0.04 9.49 17.17
N VAL A 89 -1.20 10.16 17.26
CA VAL A 89 -2.49 9.51 17.55
C VAL A 89 -2.82 8.47 16.48
N ARG A 90 -2.64 8.80 15.19
CA ARG A 90 -2.86 7.87 14.08
C ARG A 90 -1.92 6.66 14.15
N GLN A 91 -0.65 6.88 14.48
CA GLN A 91 0.31 5.80 14.69
C GLN A 91 -0.12 4.91 15.86
N TYR A 92 -0.47 5.51 17.00
CA TYR A 92 -0.88 4.82 18.21
C TYR A 92 -2.13 3.96 17.97
N GLN A 93 -3.19 4.50 17.39
CA GLN A 93 -4.41 3.76 17.04
C GLN A 93 -4.10 2.56 16.13
N ARG A 94 -3.17 2.72 15.18
CA ARG A 94 -2.71 1.63 14.33
C ARG A 94 -1.97 0.55 15.14
N LEU A 95 -1.08 0.93 16.06
CA LEU A 95 -0.34 -0.01 16.90
C LEU A 95 -1.27 -0.77 17.85
N VAL A 96 -2.17 -0.07 18.54
CA VAL A 96 -3.18 -0.67 19.43
C VAL A 96 -4.04 -1.70 18.68
N LYS A 97 -4.42 -1.41 17.44
CA LYS A 97 -5.18 -2.36 16.61
C LYS A 97 -4.37 -3.59 16.18
N GLN A 98 -3.04 -3.49 16.17
CA GLN A 98 -2.14 -4.58 15.76
C GLN A 98 -1.78 -5.50 16.93
N ILE A 99 -1.79 -4.99 18.15
CA ILE A 99 -1.52 -5.75 19.38
C ILE A 99 -2.63 -6.79 19.56
N LYS A 100 -2.25 -8.05 19.77
CA LYS A 100 -3.15 -9.16 20.12
C LYS A 100 -2.83 -9.60 21.54
N PRO A 101 -3.70 -9.30 22.52
CA PRO A 101 -3.50 -9.74 23.90
C PRO A 101 -3.54 -11.27 24.01
N ASP A 102 -2.70 -11.81 24.90
CA ASP A 102 -2.77 -13.20 25.33
C ASP A 102 -3.66 -13.27 26.57
N PHE A 103 -4.83 -13.90 26.43
CA PHE A 103 -5.82 -13.98 27.50
C PHE A 103 -5.44 -15.02 28.56
N GLU A 104 -4.71 -16.08 28.22
CA GLU A 104 -4.31 -17.09 29.21
C GLU A 104 -3.27 -16.51 30.17
N GLN A 105 -2.26 -15.79 29.63
CA GLN A 105 -1.29 -15.09 30.47
C GLN A 105 -1.95 -14.00 31.33
N TYR A 106 -2.98 -13.33 30.79
CA TYR A 106 -3.75 -12.34 31.54
C TYR A 106 -4.52 -12.96 32.71
N GLU A 107 -5.21 -14.08 32.49
CA GLU A 107 -5.95 -14.78 33.55
C GLU A 107 -5.03 -15.29 34.66
N ARG A 108 -3.88 -15.88 34.30
CA ARG A 108 -2.88 -16.32 35.29
C ARG A 108 -2.36 -15.17 36.15
N LYS A 109 -2.02 -14.03 35.53
CA LYS A 109 -1.58 -12.83 36.27
C LYS A 109 -2.70 -12.26 37.15
N LYS A 110 -3.96 -12.34 36.70
CA LYS A 110 -5.12 -11.91 37.47
C LYS A 110 -5.35 -12.77 38.72
N GLU A 111 -5.18 -14.08 38.61
CA GLU A 111 -5.26 -14.98 39.78
C GLU A 111 -4.12 -14.74 40.77
N GLU A 112 -2.90 -14.52 40.28
CA GLU A 112 -1.71 -14.28 41.12
C GLU A 112 -1.80 -12.94 41.88
N LEU A 113 -2.23 -11.86 41.22
CA LEU A 113 -2.30 -10.52 41.80
C LEU A 113 -3.62 -10.23 42.53
N GLY A 114 -4.70 -10.96 42.24
CA GLY A 114 -6.01 -10.76 42.85
C GLY A 114 -6.50 -9.32 42.75
N ASP A 115 -6.86 -8.72 43.88
CA ASP A 115 -7.32 -7.32 43.94
C ASP A 115 -6.24 -6.31 43.54
N ALA A 116 -4.96 -6.64 43.67
CA ALA A 116 -3.87 -5.78 43.23
C ALA A 116 -3.80 -5.68 41.69
N MET A 117 -4.44 -6.57 40.93
CA MET A 117 -4.49 -6.48 39.47
C MET A 117 -5.18 -5.21 38.95
N PHE A 118 -6.04 -4.59 39.78
CA PHE A 118 -6.75 -3.36 39.47
C PHE A 118 -6.24 -2.21 40.33
N PRO A 119 -5.02 -1.70 40.05
CA PRO A 119 -4.44 -0.65 40.86
C PRO A 119 -5.27 0.63 40.83
N THR A 120 -5.44 1.21 42.01
CA THR A 120 -5.88 2.59 42.19
C THR A 120 -4.65 3.49 42.38
N ARG A 121 -4.87 4.79 42.57
CA ARG A 121 -3.78 5.76 42.72
C ARG A 121 -2.79 5.41 43.85
N ASP A 122 -3.27 4.75 44.90
CA ASP A 122 -2.52 4.52 46.15
C ASP A 122 -1.91 3.12 46.26
N THR A 123 -2.21 2.21 45.32
CA THR A 123 -1.62 0.87 45.27
C THR A 123 -0.20 0.91 44.72
N ILE A 124 0.77 0.46 45.52
CA ILE A 124 2.19 0.41 45.14
C ILE A 124 2.49 -0.97 44.55
N ILE A 125 2.54 -1.04 43.21
CA ILE A 125 2.87 -2.28 42.46
C ILE A 125 4.20 -2.14 41.71
N HIS A 126 4.77 -0.92 41.73
CA HIS A 126 5.96 -0.60 40.97
C HIS A 126 7.19 -1.34 41.53
N GLY A 127 7.84 -2.15 40.68
CA GLY A 127 9.05 -2.92 41.02
C GLY A 127 8.82 -4.40 41.38
N LEU A 128 7.58 -4.86 41.49
CA LEU A 128 7.26 -6.27 41.75
C LEU A 128 7.27 -7.12 40.47
N HIS A 129 6.97 -6.51 39.32
CA HIS A 129 6.95 -7.21 38.05
C HIS A 129 8.35 -7.32 37.43
N LYS A 130 8.71 -8.53 37.01
CA LYS A 130 9.85 -8.79 36.14
C LYS A 130 9.32 -9.37 34.84
N ASP A 131 9.56 -8.66 33.74
CA ASP A 131 9.13 -9.11 32.41
C ASP A 131 9.88 -10.37 31.99
N SER A 132 9.19 -11.28 31.30
CA SER A 132 9.83 -12.45 30.69
C SER A 132 10.71 -12.00 29.53
N LYS A 133 11.76 -12.78 29.21
CA LYS A 133 12.59 -12.54 28.02
C LYS A 133 11.75 -12.55 26.73
N GLU A 134 10.78 -13.46 26.65
CA GLU A 134 9.87 -13.56 25.51
C GLU A 134 9.03 -12.28 25.31
N ASP A 135 8.63 -11.63 26.40
CA ASP A 135 7.85 -10.38 26.33
C ASP A 135 8.71 -9.22 25.84
N ILE A 136 9.97 -9.18 26.29
CA ILE A 136 10.97 -8.21 25.86
C ILE A 136 11.27 -8.40 24.37
N ASP A 137 11.48 -9.64 23.92
CA ASP A 137 11.75 -9.94 22.51
C ASP A 137 10.58 -9.52 21.61
N ARG A 138 9.33 -9.79 22.02
CA ARG A 138 8.12 -9.32 21.32
C ARG A 138 8.08 -7.79 21.19
N LEU A 139 8.47 -7.07 22.25
CA LEU A 139 8.53 -5.60 22.24
C LEU A 139 9.63 -5.10 21.27
N VAL A 140 10.81 -5.71 21.30
CA VAL A 140 11.93 -5.36 20.41
C VAL A 140 11.52 -5.53 18.94
N ASP A 141 10.95 -6.67 18.58
CA ASP A 141 10.44 -6.94 17.23
C ASP A 141 9.46 -5.87 16.76
N ASP A 142 8.55 -5.44 17.64
CA ASP A 142 7.56 -4.42 17.30
C ASP A 142 8.18 -3.02 17.18
N ILE A 143 9.23 -2.71 17.94
CA ILE A 143 10.01 -1.47 17.77
C ILE A 143 10.76 -1.48 16.44
N GLU A 144 11.40 -2.59 16.08
CA GLU A 144 12.11 -2.72 14.80
C GLU A 144 11.15 -2.54 13.61
N LYS A 145 9.98 -3.17 13.65
CA LYS A 145 8.91 -2.97 12.64
C LYS A 145 8.46 -1.51 12.56
N GLN A 146 8.43 -0.78 13.68
CA GLN A 146 8.10 0.64 13.70
C GLN A 146 9.20 1.48 13.04
N ILE A 147 10.47 1.20 13.33
CA ILE A 147 11.63 1.85 12.72
C ILE A 147 11.63 1.62 11.21
N GLU A 148 11.41 0.38 10.76
CA GLU A 148 11.33 0.08 9.33
C GLU A 148 10.22 0.86 8.62
N LYS A 149 9.04 0.95 9.24
CA LYS A 149 7.92 1.72 8.68
C LYS A 149 8.27 3.21 8.60
N ARG A 150 8.95 3.76 9.62
CA ARG A 150 9.41 5.15 9.64
C ARG A 150 10.43 5.41 8.53
N ASN A 151 11.38 4.50 8.32
CA ASN A 151 12.37 4.61 7.24
C ASN A 151 11.73 4.62 5.85
N LYS A 152 10.61 3.92 5.68
CA LYS A 152 9.83 3.85 4.43
C LYS A 152 8.85 5.04 4.23
N TYR A 153 8.80 6.01 5.15
CA TYR A 153 7.88 7.16 5.08
C TYR A 153 8.14 8.05 3.86
N SER A 154 9.41 8.39 3.61
CA SER A 154 9.82 9.14 2.42
C SER A 154 10.27 8.20 1.32
N ARG A 155 9.39 7.92 0.35
CA ARG A 155 9.71 7.06 -0.80
C ARG A 155 10.52 7.83 -1.85
N ARG A 156 11.64 7.24 -2.31
CA ARG A 156 12.38 7.77 -3.45
C ARG A 156 11.53 7.65 -4.71
N ARG A 157 11.34 8.76 -5.43
CA ARG A 157 10.76 8.75 -6.77
C ARG A 157 11.80 8.20 -7.75
N ARG A 158 11.37 7.42 -8.74
CA ARG A 158 12.26 6.93 -9.81
C ARG A 158 12.83 8.14 -10.55
N PHE A 159 14.12 8.12 -10.84
CA PHE A 159 14.75 9.11 -11.69
C PHE A 159 14.31 8.86 -13.14
N ASN A 160 14.01 9.93 -13.86
CA ASN A 160 13.65 9.90 -15.27
C ASN A 160 14.83 10.51 -16.03
N ASP A 161 15.53 9.69 -16.83
CA ASP A 161 16.73 10.13 -17.55
C ASP A 161 16.38 11.08 -18.72
N ASP A 162 15.11 11.09 -19.15
CA ASP A 162 14.60 11.93 -20.25
C ASP A 162 14.17 13.35 -19.80
N GLU A 163 14.22 13.67 -18.49
CA GLU A 163 13.90 15.02 -18.00
C GLU A 163 15.05 16.01 -18.26
N ASP A 164 14.71 17.21 -18.73
CA ASP A 164 15.69 18.29 -18.88
C ASP A 164 16.38 18.61 -17.54
N ILE A 165 17.70 18.47 -17.52
CA ILE A 165 18.50 18.62 -16.31
C ILE A 165 18.81 20.11 -16.07
N ASP A 166 18.13 20.70 -15.09
CA ASP A 166 18.33 22.09 -14.66
C ASP A 166 19.37 22.28 -13.53
N TYR A 167 20.13 21.23 -13.20
CA TYR A 167 21.02 21.18 -12.04
C TYR A 167 22.40 20.59 -12.34
N ILE A 168 23.41 21.04 -11.59
CA ILE A 168 24.79 20.55 -11.70
C ILE A 168 25.09 19.46 -10.65
N ASN A 169 24.46 19.51 -9.47
CA ASN A 169 24.68 18.55 -8.37
C ASN A 169 23.38 18.14 -7.67
N GLU A 170 23.41 17.08 -6.85
CA GLU A 170 22.20 16.54 -6.19
C GLU A 170 21.57 17.52 -5.19
N ARG A 171 22.39 18.36 -4.53
CA ARG A 171 21.88 19.39 -3.60
C ARG A 171 21.11 20.47 -4.37
N ASN A 172 21.63 20.89 -5.51
CA ASN A 172 21.01 21.83 -6.43
C ASN A 172 19.70 21.25 -6.98
N MET A 173 19.68 19.98 -7.43
CA MET A 173 18.45 19.30 -7.84
C MET A 173 17.36 19.36 -6.75
N LYS A 174 17.71 19.07 -5.48
CA LYS A 174 16.76 19.12 -4.37
C LYS A 174 16.27 20.53 -4.09
N PHE A 175 17.14 21.53 -4.28
CA PHE A 175 16.81 22.94 -4.13
C PHE A 175 15.87 23.41 -5.26
N ASN A 176 16.17 23.11 -6.53
CA ASN A 176 15.29 23.39 -7.67
C ASN A 176 13.92 22.73 -7.48
N LYS A 177 13.88 21.45 -7.07
CA LYS A 177 12.63 20.74 -6.70
C LYS A 177 11.90 21.36 -5.51
N LYS A 178 12.59 22.10 -4.64
CA LYS A 178 11.95 22.88 -3.56
C LYS A 178 11.35 24.15 -4.15
N LEU A 179 12.10 24.89 -4.98
CA LEU A 179 11.59 26.09 -5.65
C LEU A 179 10.37 25.78 -6.51
N ASP A 180 10.41 24.73 -7.32
CA ASP A 180 9.30 24.33 -8.19
C ASP A 180 8.01 24.04 -7.40
N ARG A 181 8.12 23.39 -6.23
CA ARG A 181 6.96 23.14 -5.34
C ARG A 181 6.26 24.40 -4.83
N PHE A 182 7.01 25.49 -4.60
CA PHE A 182 6.44 26.74 -4.07
C PHE A 182 6.09 27.74 -5.19
N TYR A 183 6.98 27.88 -6.17
CA TYR A 183 6.92 28.92 -7.20
C TYR A 183 6.42 28.41 -8.55
N GLY A 184 6.51 27.11 -8.85
CA GLY A 184 6.15 26.56 -10.16
C GLY A 184 4.71 26.88 -10.58
N LYS A 185 3.79 26.97 -9.62
CA LYS A 185 2.40 27.41 -9.88
C LYS A 185 2.32 28.86 -10.39
N TYR A 186 3.18 29.74 -9.90
CA TYR A 186 3.19 31.17 -10.24
C TYR A 186 4.09 31.48 -11.44
N THR A 187 5.14 30.69 -11.66
CA THR A 187 6.11 30.90 -12.75
C THR A 187 5.82 30.05 -13.99
N ALA A 188 4.65 29.41 -14.06
CA ALA A 188 4.26 28.53 -15.16
C ALA A 188 4.28 29.26 -16.52
N GLU A 189 3.79 30.50 -16.56
CA GLU A 189 3.78 31.32 -17.78
C GLU A 189 5.20 31.68 -18.25
N ILE A 190 6.07 32.09 -17.31
CA ILE A 190 7.48 32.40 -17.60
C ILE A 190 8.19 31.16 -18.16
N LYS A 191 7.93 29.98 -17.57
CA LYS A 191 8.51 28.71 -18.02
C LYS A 191 8.06 28.37 -19.44
N GLN A 192 6.77 28.52 -19.75
CA GLN A 192 6.25 28.29 -21.10
C GLN A 192 6.84 29.28 -22.12
N ASN A 193 7.02 30.54 -21.75
CA ASN A 193 7.60 31.54 -22.64
C ASN A 193 9.08 31.24 -22.94
N LEU A 194 9.83 30.73 -21.96
CA LEU A 194 11.20 30.23 -22.17
C LEU A 194 11.23 29.03 -23.12
N GLU A 195 10.34 28.05 -22.93
CA GLU A 195 10.21 26.87 -23.79
C GLU A 195 9.78 27.24 -25.23
N ARG A 196 9.02 28.33 -25.41
CA ARG A 196 8.60 28.88 -26.70
C ARG A 196 9.64 29.81 -27.36
N GLY A 197 10.83 29.96 -26.77
CA GLY A 197 11.90 30.77 -27.35
C GLY A 197 11.79 32.27 -27.06
N THR A 198 11.25 32.64 -25.89
CA THR A 198 11.14 34.02 -25.38
C THR A 198 10.33 34.99 -26.26
N ALA A 199 9.55 34.47 -27.20
CA ALA A 199 8.55 35.24 -27.90
C ALA A 199 7.38 35.52 -26.95
N VAL A 200 7.05 36.81 -26.76
CA VAL A 200 5.81 37.26 -26.13
C VAL A 200 4.63 36.98 -27.05
#